data_AF-A0A842VIM5-F1
#
_entry.id   AF-A0A842VIM5-F1
#
_cell.length_a   1.000
_cell.length_b   1.000
_cell.length_c   1.000
_cell.angle_alpha   90.00
_cell.angle_beta   90.00
_cell.angle_gamma   90.00
#
_symmetry.space_group_name_H-M   'P 1'
#
loop_
_entity.id
_entity.type
_entity.pdbx_description
1 polymer ?
#
loop_
_entity_poly.entity_id
_entity_poly.type
_entity_poly.pdbx_seq_one_letter_code
_entity_poly.pdbx_strand_id
1 'polypeptide(L)'
;MESTETNSSAIKTVKVAHDLKRRILEVTSLIRVINNYYHKKKEVQNQIKPLILRRFKEGLRTIKQNIDWLFSLPTALNTLSDDFASKSDSFRFPDSIILFEAWMNLGMEALYPRMVLHFKFPGMLKGEKTRNLFQFIYSTSRGFGFPLYFGPEFYGYTSKYLKIFEPLLRWSYTVCHKANQAIFLVNKKLKSKRHHPGEFESVIISEYENKEFKGINTLFHGYFTGDSKSLGHYSSIKDALQSVLFSYTIGDHAMSVESIKNSKYKPRILEVPVLTHEEIVTKYDIDFYSYIERLIEVHKLIVKKIIYYRKKRKRIFKEQKLINKIKYLLNNFKIFSFKLKGDNDIYQNYRKLKCFQTMLNQLKELLWITPLYTHTIHKPKLTGKVSVEWDKDEQYDEFYDYEKESSESVFFSHIRNFEKKCKFRFEDVEVLKSLKNLKDRMGKMWLFFKERQFRYAVKRLENITMLKLEDPDYEKKVNDYLDKLIPIISLFEIFNRPLSESVYPESIAQTKRIGAYLAKVFTLKYNPFGMSLIKLFNNMAFNNWSYFIVKRKFGLKNFFNFILNLPIWDSIPSNVKEKIYQLNYE
;
A
#
# COMPACT_ATOMS: atom_id res chain seq x y z
N MET A 1 36.44 1.27 -33.42
CA MET A 1 37.56 0.96 -32.50
C MET A 1 37.93 2.29 -31.87
N GLU A 2 37.74 2.59 -30.59
CA GLU A 2 37.48 1.82 -29.36
C GLU A 2 36.33 2.57 -28.62
N SER A 3 35.16 1.97 -28.35
CA SER A 3 34.87 1.21 -27.12
C SER A 3 35.43 1.83 -25.84
N THR A 4 35.06 3.06 -25.51
CA THR A 4 34.96 3.45 -24.10
C THR A 4 33.66 2.88 -23.55
N GLU A 5 33.74 1.63 -23.08
CA GLU A 5 32.80 1.06 -22.14
C GLU A 5 32.68 2.01 -20.94
N THR A 6 31.66 2.87 -20.92
CA THR A 6 31.16 3.41 -19.66
C THR A 6 30.59 2.23 -18.91
N ASN A 7 31.43 1.58 -18.10
CA ASN A 7 31.06 0.54 -17.17
C ASN A 7 29.87 1.02 -16.33
N SER A 8 28.68 0.58 -16.75
CA SER A 8 27.41 0.68 -16.05
C SER A 8 27.52 -0.06 -14.73
N SER A 9 28.06 0.61 -13.70
CA SER A 9 28.07 0.09 -12.34
C SER A 9 26.68 0.29 -11.74
N ALA A 10 25.72 -0.52 -12.20
CA ALA A 10 24.35 -0.51 -11.71
C ALA A 10 24.30 -0.74 -10.19
N ILE A 11 23.32 -0.14 -9.51
CA ILE A 11 23.05 -0.42 -8.10
C ILE A 11 22.60 -1.88 -8.01
N LYS A 12 23.46 -2.76 -7.47
CA LYS A 12 23.15 -4.20 -7.38
C LYS A 12 22.40 -4.57 -6.11
N THR A 13 22.76 -3.95 -4.98
CA THR A 13 22.21 -4.27 -3.66
C THR A 13 22.05 -3.02 -2.80
N VAL A 14 21.18 -3.10 -1.79
CA VAL A 14 21.10 -2.12 -0.69
C VAL A 14 21.40 -2.78 0.65
N LYS A 15 21.94 -1.98 1.58
CA LYS A 15 22.28 -2.40 2.93
C LYS A 15 21.07 -2.27 3.85
N VAL A 16 20.58 -3.38 4.38
CA VAL A 16 19.48 -3.42 5.35
C VAL A 16 20.00 -3.86 6.72
N ALA A 17 19.58 -3.16 7.76
CA ALA A 17 19.95 -3.45 9.13
C ALA A 17 19.42 -4.82 9.55
N HIS A 18 20.33 -5.67 10.00
CA HIS A 18 20.08 -7.08 10.26
C HIS A 18 20.71 -7.55 11.57
N ASP A 19 20.52 -6.76 12.63
CA ASP A 19 21.06 -7.05 13.96
C ASP A 19 20.43 -8.29 14.62
N LEU A 20 21.05 -8.76 15.71
CA LEU A 20 20.61 -9.95 16.44
C LEU A 20 19.17 -9.82 16.96
N LYS A 21 18.75 -8.62 17.35
CA LYS A 21 17.40 -8.37 17.86
C LYS A 21 16.36 -8.56 16.76
N ARG A 22 16.60 -8.00 15.57
CA ARG A 22 15.76 -8.22 14.39
C ARG A 22 15.70 -9.70 14.02
N ARG A 23 16.85 -10.39 13.97
CA ARG A 23 16.92 -11.83 13.68
C ARG A 23 16.07 -12.69 14.59
N ILE A 24 16.14 -12.44 15.90
CA ILE A 24 15.40 -13.23 16.90
C ILE A 24 13.90 -12.91 16.84
N LEU A 25 13.55 -11.64 16.82
CA LEU A 25 12.14 -11.26 16.96
C LEU A 25 11.34 -11.47 15.65
N GLU A 26 11.96 -11.38 14.47
CA GLU A 26 11.28 -11.70 13.20
C GLU A 26 10.84 -13.17 13.13
N VAL A 27 11.57 -14.11 13.72
CA VAL A 27 11.13 -15.52 13.83
C VAL A 27 9.78 -15.61 14.53
N THR A 28 9.65 -14.94 15.68
CA THR A 28 8.41 -14.95 16.45
C THR A 28 7.28 -14.22 15.72
N SER A 29 7.61 -13.17 14.95
CA SER A 29 6.65 -12.43 14.14
C SER A 29 6.10 -13.28 12.99
N LEU A 30 6.98 -13.93 12.21
CA LEU A 30 6.62 -14.78 11.07
C LEU A 30 5.69 -15.92 11.49
N ILE A 31 6.10 -16.71 12.49
CA ILE A 31 5.32 -17.90 12.91
C ILE A 31 3.94 -17.49 13.44
N ARG A 32 3.86 -16.37 14.15
CA ARG A 32 2.58 -15.80 14.58
C ARG A 32 1.70 -15.39 13.40
N VAL A 33 2.26 -14.76 12.37
CA VAL A 33 1.51 -14.38 11.16
C VAL A 33 0.99 -15.63 10.45
N ILE A 34 1.81 -16.67 10.31
CA ILE A 34 1.39 -17.96 9.75
C ILE A 34 0.21 -18.54 10.55
N ASN A 35 0.32 -18.57 11.89
CA ASN A 35 -0.76 -19.07 12.76
C ASN A 35 -2.06 -18.27 12.58
N ASN A 36 -1.97 -16.94 12.61
CA ASN A 36 -3.13 -16.05 12.45
C ASN A 36 -3.77 -16.20 11.07
N TYR A 37 -2.95 -16.35 10.03
CA TYR A 37 -3.41 -16.58 8.66
C TYR A 37 -4.23 -17.87 8.58
N TYR A 38 -3.68 -19.01 9.03
CA TYR A 38 -4.39 -20.30 8.96
C TYR A 38 -5.62 -20.36 9.87
N HIS A 39 -5.57 -19.75 11.06
CA HIS A 39 -6.75 -19.58 11.91
C HIS A 39 -7.87 -18.89 11.13
N LYS A 40 -7.55 -17.76 10.46
CA LYS A 40 -8.54 -16.99 9.72
C LYS A 40 -9.02 -17.71 8.46
N LYS A 41 -8.11 -18.37 7.73
CA LYS A 41 -8.43 -19.20 6.56
C LYS A 41 -9.47 -20.26 6.94
N LYS A 42 -9.29 -20.93 8.08
CA LYS A 42 -10.25 -21.89 8.63
C LYS A 42 -11.59 -21.26 8.98
N GLU A 43 -11.61 -20.11 9.66
CA GLU A 43 -12.86 -19.38 9.95
C GLU A 43 -13.65 -19.05 8.67
N VAL A 44 -12.98 -18.49 7.66
CA VAL A 44 -13.59 -18.08 6.40
C VAL A 44 -14.11 -19.30 5.63
N GLN A 45 -13.31 -20.36 5.54
CA GLN A 45 -13.72 -21.62 4.92
C GLN A 45 -14.98 -22.19 5.61
N ASN A 46 -15.03 -22.20 6.94
CA ASN A 46 -16.19 -22.67 7.69
C ASN A 46 -17.45 -21.82 7.47
N GLN A 47 -17.30 -20.50 7.29
CA GLN A 47 -18.41 -19.59 7.00
C GLN A 47 -18.95 -19.78 5.56
N ILE A 48 -18.07 -20.00 4.59
CA ILE A 48 -18.43 -20.07 3.17
C ILE A 48 -18.88 -21.48 2.77
N LYS A 49 -18.29 -22.54 3.33
CA LYS A 49 -18.60 -23.94 3.02
C LYS A 49 -20.10 -24.27 2.99
N PRO A 50 -20.93 -23.92 4.00
CA PRO A 50 -22.36 -24.23 3.95
C PRO A 50 -23.10 -23.48 2.84
N LEU A 51 -22.68 -22.25 2.50
CA LEU A 51 -23.26 -21.47 1.40
C LEU A 51 -22.94 -22.11 0.04
N ILE A 52 -21.69 -22.54 -0.17
CA ILE A 52 -21.29 -23.26 -1.38
C ILE A 52 -22.07 -24.56 -1.50
N LEU A 53 -22.13 -25.38 -0.45
CA LEU A 53 -22.84 -26.65 -0.47
C LEU A 53 -24.34 -26.47 -0.75
N ARG A 54 -24.97 -25.44 -0.16
CA ARG A 54 -26.38 -25.12 -0.41
C ARG A 54 -26.60 -24.69 -1.85
N ARG A 55 -25.81 -23.75 -2.37
CA ARG A 55 -25.93 -23.26 -3.76
C ARG A 55 -25.60 -24.32 -4.79
N PHE A 56 -24.61 -25.18 -4.52
CA PHE A 56 -24.30 -26.33 -5.36
C PHE A 56 -25.47 -27.32 -5.39
N LYS A 57 -26.11 -27.59 -4.25
CA LYS A 57 -27.35 -28.40 -4.20
C LYS A 57 -28.50 -27.74 -4.95
N GLU A 58 -28.67 -26.42 -4.85
CA GLU A 58 -29.68 -25.66 -5.59
C GLU A 58 -29.42 -25.70 -7.10
N GLY A 59 -28.18 -25.45 -7.54
CA GLY A 59 -27.78 -25.57 -8.94
C GLY A 59 -27.96 -26.99 -9.50
N LEU A 60 -27.60 -28.02 -8.73
CA LEU A 60 -27.88 -29.41 -9.11
C LEU A 60 -29.38 -29.71 -9.21
N ARG A 61 -30.23 -29.10 -8.38
CA ARG A 61 -31.69 -29.24 -8.51
C ARG A 61 -32.21 -28.57 -9.78
N THR A 62 -31.71 -27.39 -10.11
CA THR A 62 -32.08 -26.68 -11.35
C THR A 62 -31.63 -27.45 -12.60
N ILE A 63 -30.43 -28.02 -12.60
CA ILE A 63 -29.92 -28.88 -13.68
C ILE A 63 -30.79 -30.13 -13.83
N LYS A 64 -31.20 -30.76 -12.72
CA LYS A 64 -32.10 -31.93 -12.73
C LYS A 64 -33.51 -31.63 -13.23
N GLN A 65 -33.96 -30.39 -13.14
CA GLN A 65 -35.30 -29.96 -13.57
C GLN A 65 -35.33 -29.48 -15.03
N ASN A 66 -34.17 -29.25 -15.65
CA ASN A 66 -34.06 -28.81 -17.03
C ASN A 66 -33.86 -30.00 -17.99
N ILE A 67 -34.69 -30.07 -19.03
CA ILE A 67 -34.63 -31.14 -20.03
C ILE A 67 -33.31 -31.07 -20.82
N ASP A 68 -32.80 -29.85 -21.07
CA ASP A 68 -31.51 -29.58 -21.74
C ASP A 68 -30.40 -29.22 -20.74
N TRP A 69 -30.18 -30.13 -19.79
CA TRP A 69 -29.25 -29.93 -18.67
C TRP A 69 -27.80 -29.63 -19.11
N LEU A 70 -27.37 -30.11 -20.29
CA LEU A 70 -26.03 -29.91 -20.84
C LEU A 70 -25.70 -28.43 -21.08
N PHE A 71 -26.68 -27.62 -21.51
CA PHE A 71 -26.50 -26.18 -21.79
C PHE A 71 -26.51 -25.30 -20.53
N SER A 72 -27.05 -25.81 -19.42
CA SER A 72 -27.11 -25.08 -18.13
C SER A 72 -25.88 -25.29 -17.23
N LEU A 73 -25.07 -26.30 -17.53
CA LEU A 73 -23.85 -26.65 -16.78
C LEU A 73 -22.82 -25.50 -16.75
N PRO A 74 -22.48 -24.84 -17.88
CA PRO A 74 -21.47 -23.78 -17.88
C PRO A 74 -21.90 -22.54 -17.08
N THR A 75 -23.19 -22.20 -17.13
CA THR A 75 -23.76 -21.04 -16.42
C THR A 75 -23.77 -21.25 -14.91
N ALA A 76 -24.08 -22.46 -14.45
CA ALA A 76 -24.04 -22.85 -13.04
C ALA A 76 -22.59 -22.91 -12.50
N LEU A 77 -21.63 -23.36 -13.31
CA LEU A 77 -20.21 -23.34 -12.97
C LEU A 77 -19.63 -21.92 -12.93
N ASN A 78 -20.03 -21.05 -13.85
CA ASN A 78 -19.61 -19.64 -13.88
C ASN A 78 -20.16 -18.83 -12.69
N THR A 79 -21.41 -19.05 -12.28
CA THR A 79 -21.97 -18.39 -11.08
C THR A 79 -21.26 -18.81 -9.79
N LEU A 80 -20.79 -20.06 -9.71
CA LEU A 80 -19.96 -20.52 -8.59
C LEU A 80 -18.55 -19.88 -8.61
N SER A 81 -17.98 -19.63 -9.80
CA SER A 81 -16.69 -18.96 -10.00
C SER A 81 -16.73 -17.47 -9.62
N ASP A 82 -17.76 -16.74 -10.06
CA ASP A 82 -17.88 -15.29 -9.86
C ASP A 82 -18.06 -14.90 -8.37
N ASP A 83 -18.60 -15.81 -7.55
CA ASP A 83 -18.83 -15.59 -6.12
C ASP A 83 -17.56 -15.70 -5.24
N PHE A 84 -16.53 -16.42 -5.70
CA PHE A 84 -15.22 -16.39 -5.05
C PHE A 84 -14.56 -15.01 -5.19
N ALA A 85 -14.90 -14.25 -6.24
CA ALA A 85 -14.34 -12.92 -6.51
C ALA A 85 -15.16 -11.76 -5.92
N SER A 86 -16.46 -11.96 -5.61
CA SER A 86 -17.42 -10.85 -5.44
C SER A 86 -17.72 -10.40 -4.01
N LYS A 87 -17.38 -11.15 -2.96
CA LYS A 87 -17.68 -10.73 -1.57
C LYS A 87 -16.56 -9.90 -0.96
N SER A 88 -16.68 -8.57 -1.08
CA SER A 88 -16.32 -7.46 -0.16
C SER A 88 -15.11 -7.53 0.81
N ASP A 89 -14.25 -8.52 0.67
CA ASP A 89 -12.93 -8.71 1.28
C ASP A 89 -11.90 -9.06 0.18
N SER A 90 -12.29 -8.92 -1.11
CA SER A 90 -11.48 -9.24 -2.29
C SER A 90 -10.29 -8.27 -2.42
N PHE A 91 -9.21 -8.64 -1.72
CA PHE A 91 -7.85 -8.76 -2.22
C PHE A 91 -7.64 -8.10 -3.59
N ARG A 92 -6.98 -6.92 -3.61
CA ARG A 92 -6.64 -6.25 -4.86
C ARG A 92 -5.47 -7.00 -5.54
N PHE A 93 -5.67 -7.30 -6.83
CA PHE A 93 -4.97 -8.26 -7.73
C PHE A 93 -5.21 -9.74 -7.38
N PRO A 94 -5.38 -10.64 -8.37
CA PRO A 94 -5.80 -12.02 -8.13
C PRO A 94 -4.85 -12.63 -7.12
N ASP A 95 -5.44 -13.20 -6.07
CA ASP A 95 -4.83 -13.56 -4.78
C ASP A 95 -3.30 -13.75 -4.81
N SER A 96 -2.55 -12.64 -4.72
CA SER A 96 -1.10 -12.70 -4.46
C SER A 96 -0.80 -13.39 -3.13
N ILE A 97 -1.81 -13.53 -2.29
CA ILE A 97 -1.86 -14.42 -1.12
C ILE A 97 -1.33 -15.81 -1.44
N ILE A 98 -1.62 -16.38 -2.61
CA ILE A 98 -1.13 -17.71 -2.98
C ILE A 98 0.41 -17.70 -3.05
N LEU A 99 0.98 -16.68 -3.70
CA LEU A 99 2.43 -16.52 -3.80
C LEU A 99 3.06 -16.26 -2.42
N PHE A 100 2.45 -15.39 -1.63
CA PHE A 100 2.97 -15.04 -0.30
C PHE A 100 2.77 -16.17 0.73
N GLU A 101 1.72 -16.99 0.61
CA GLU A 101 1.54 -18.24 1.36
C GLU A 101 2.64 -19.23 1.00
N ALA A 102 2.89 -19.44 -0.30
CA ALA A 102 3.99 -20.28 -0.76
C ALA A 102 5.36 -19.77 -0.27
N TRP A 103 5.57 -18.45 -0.25
CA TRP A 103 6.78 -17.85 0.30
C TRP A 103 6.91 -18.07 1.80
N MET A 104 5.86 -17.85 2.60
CA MET A 104 5.88 -18.11 4.04
C MET A 104 6.21 -19.58 4.37
N ASN A 105 5.82 -20.51 3.51
CA ASN A 105 6.12 -21.94 3.65
C ASN A 105 7.60 -22.28 3.42
N LEU A 106 8.43 -21.35 2.90
CA LEU A 106 9.88 -21.49 2.80
C LEU A 106 10.61 -21.26 4.15
N GLY A 107 9.89 -20.91 5.22
CA GLY A 107 10.46 -20.82 6.56
C GLY A 107 11.45 -19.67 6.71
N MET A 108 12.72 -19.98 6.99
CA MET A 108 13.76 -18.98 7.25
C MET A 108 13.97 -18.00 6.08
N GLU A 109 13.77 -18.43 4.83
CA GLU A 109 13.89 -17.58 3.64
C GLU A 109 12.79 -16.50 3.56
N ALA A 110 11.70 -16.66 4.32
CA ALA A 110 10.59 -15.72 4.34
C ALA A 110 10.80 -14.54 5.31
N LEU A 111 11.82 -14.59 6.18
CA LEU A 111 12.02 -13.61 7.27
C LEU A 111 12.38 -12.20 6.80
N TYR A 112 12.96 -12.08 5.61
CA TYR A 112 13.55 -10.83 5.11
C TYR A 112 13.05 -10.52 3.71
N PRO A 113 13.10 -9.25 3.28
CA PRO A 113 12.66 -8.89 1.95
C PRO A 113 13.59 -9.54 0.93
N ARG A 114 13.00 -10.21 -0.07
CA ARG A 114 13.75 -10.92 -1.11
C ARG A 114 14.41 -9.97 -2.11
N MET A 115 13.76 -8.83 -2.39
CA MET A 115 14.25 -7.82 -3.33
C MET A 115 13.72 -6.43 -2.98
N VAL A 116 14.34 -5.41 -3.55
CA VAL A 116 13.92 -4.00 -3.46
C VAL A 116 13.70 -3.45 -4.85
N LEU A 117 12.57 -2.80 -5.10
CA LEU A 117 12.37 -2.04 -6.34
C LEU A 117 12.76 -0.59 -6.13
N HIS A 118 13.62 -0.08 -7.01
CA HIS A 118 13.99 1.32 -7.05
C HIS A 118 13.26 2.02 -8.20
N PHE A 119 12.35 2.93 -7.85
CA PHE A 119 11.68 3.80 -8.79
C PHE A 119 12.28 5.19 -8.74
N LYS A 120 12.42 5.83 -9.91
CA LYS A 120 12.73 7.25 -10.03
C LYS A 120 11.45 8.03 -10.32
N PHE A 121 11.30 9.15 -9.63
CA PHE A 121 10.21 10.09 -9.82
C PHE A 121 10.76 11.54 -9.90
N PRO A 122 10.11 12.46 -10.61
CA PRO A 122 10.53 13.87 -10.64
C PRO A 122 10.46 14.53 -9.26
N GLY A 123 11.36 15.48 -8.99
CA GLY A 123 11.25 16.32 -7.80
C GLY A 123 10.03 17.24 -7.83
N MET A 124 9.36 17.41 -6.69
CA MET A 124 8.19 18.30 -6.55
C MET A 124 8.48 19.46 -5.58
N LEU A 125 9.40 19.27 -4.64
CA LEU A 125 9.79 20.28 -3.65
C LEU A 125 10.80 21.29 -4.24
N LYS A 126 10.88 22.47 -3.63
CA LYS A 126 11.81 23.52 -4.09
C LYS A 126 13.25 23.01 -3.99
N GLY A 127 13.96 23.04 -5.12
CA GLY A 127 15.34 22.55 -5.24
C GLY A 127 15.48 21.02 -5.26
N GLU A 128 14.38 20.25 -5.25
CA GLU A 128 14.41 18.80 -5.40
C GLU A 128 14.54 18.45 -6.90
N LYS A 129 15.54 17.65 -7.26
CA LYS A 129 15.76 17.19 -8.65
C LYS A 129 15.04 15.88 -8.93
N THR A 130 15.31 14.88 -8.11
CA THR A 130 14.83 13.51 -8.33
C THR A 130 14.46 12.88 -7.00
N ARG A 131 13.36 12.14 -7.01
CA ARG A 131 12.85 11.38 -5.87
C ARG A 131 13.05 9.90 -6.13
N ASN A 132 13.88 9.23 -5.32
CA ASN A 132 14.16 7.80 -5.44
C ASN A 132 13.31 7.05 -4.42
N LEU A 133 12.32 6.28 -4.88
CA LEU A 133 11.51 5.43 -4.03
C LEU A 133 12.12 4.02 -4.00
N PHE A 134 12.45 3.54 -2.81
CA PHE A 134 12.87 2.16 -2.55
C PHE A 134 11.71 1.42 -1.92
N GLN A 135 11.12 0.48 -2.64
CA GLN A 135 9.98 -0.34 -2.19
C GLN A 135 10.48 -1.74 -1.80
N PHE A 136 10.27 -2.08 -0.53
CA PHE A 136 10.61 -3.35 0.10
C PHE A 136 9.36 -4.21 0.22
N ILE A 137 9.52 -5.51 -0.01
CA ILE A 137 8.40 -6.45 -0.07
C ILE A 137 8.65 -7.56 0.93
N TYR A 138 7.70 -7.75 1.84
CA TYR A 138 7.76 -8.76 2.89
C TYR A 138 6.73 -9.86 2.65
N SER A 139 7.10 -11.11 2.95
CA SER A 139 6.22 -12.27 2.84
C SER A 139 5.01 -12.17 3.78
N THR A 140 5.21 -11.57 4.95
CA THR A 140 4.22 -11.41 6.01
C THR A 140 3.80 -9.96 6.18
N SER A 141 2.58 -9.79 6.67
CA SER A 141 1.99 -8.50 6.95
C SER A 141 2.46 -7.87 8.26
N ARG A 142 2.33 -6.54 8.36
CA ARG A 142 2.09 -5.71 9.54
C ARG A 142 1.33 -6.56 10.52
N GLY A 143 1.83 -6.72 11.72
CA GLY A 143 1.02 -6.98 12.88
C GLY A 143 1.48 -5.96 13.89
N PHE A 144 0.58 -5.16 14.48
CA PHE A 144 0.91 -4.50 15.73
C PHE A 144 1.18 -5.61 16.74
N GLY A 145 2.43 -6.01 16.76
CA GLY A 145 2.76 -7.38 17.06
C GLY A 145 3.65 -7.35 18.26
N PHE A 146 3.07 -7.09 19.43
CA PHE A 146 3.82 -7.20 20.68
C PHE A 146 4.55 -8.55 20.66
N PRO A 147 5.85 -8.55 20.95
CA PRO A 147 6.67 -9.74 20.80
C PRO A 147 6.12 -10.88 21.65
N LEU A 148 6.26 -12.11 21.17
CA LEU A 148 5.83 -13.28 21.93
C LEU A 148 6.57 -13.30 23.27
N TYR A 149 5.82 -13.34 24.37
CA TYR A 149 6.38 -13.16 25.71
C TYR A 149 5.74 -14.16 26.68
N PHE A 150 6.58 -14.96 27.35
CA PHE A 150 6.20 -15.94 28.36
C PHE A 150 6.58 -15.51 29.79
N GLY A 151 6.05 -16.21 30.79
CA GLY A 151 6.46 -16.00 32.19
C GLY A 151 7.95 -16.28 32.42
N PRO A 152 8.57 -15.67 33.46
CA PRO A 152 9.95 -15.93 33.89
C PRO A 152 10.36 -17.41 33.95
N GLU A 153 9.44 -18.26 34.40
CA GLU A 153 9.65 -19.69 34.59
C GLU A 153 9.98 -20.40 33.28
N PHE A 154 9.35 -19.96 32.17
CA PHE A 154 9.58 -20.52 30.84
C PHE A 154 11.03 -20.34 30.38
N TYR A 155 11.59 -19.16 30.66
CA TYR A 155 12.99 -18.87 30.35
C TYR A 155 13.94 -19.49 31.40
N GLY A 156 13.41 -20.03 32.49
CA GLY A 156 14.14 -20.69 33.55
C GLY A 156 14.97 -19.72 34.40
N TYR A 157 14.39 -18.56 34.72
CA TYR A 157 14.89 -17.71 35.80
C TYR A 157 13.83 -17.57 36.91
N THR A 158 14.22 -17.93 38.13
CA THR A 158 13.43 -17.78 39.35
C THR A 158 14.17 -16.81 40.27
N SER A 159 13.87 -15.51 40.22
CA SER A 159 14.50 -14.55 41.14
C SER A 159 13.67 -14.40 42.41
N LYS A 160 14.32 -14.40 43.58
CA LYS A 160 13.69 -14.07 44.87
C LYS A 160 13.09 -12.65 44.88
N TYR A 161 13.68 -11.72 44.12
CA TYR A 161 13.21 -10.34 44.01
C TYR A 161 12.16 -10.14 42.90
N LEU A 162 11.94 -11.14 42.05
CA LEU A 162 10.91 -11.07 40.99
C LEU A 162 9.50 -10.95 41.56
N LYS A 163 9.22 -11.54 42.74
CA LYS A 163 7.93 -11.37 43.44
C LYS A 163 7.56 -9.90 43.71
N ILE A 164 8.56 -9.04 43.95
CA ILE A 164 8.36 -7.61 44.22
C ILE A 164 7.98 -6.86 42.94
N PHE A 165 8.59 -7.22 41.81
CA PHE A 165 8.30 -6.64 40.50
C PHE A 165 7.22 -7.40 39.72
N GLU A 166 6.73 -8.53 40.25
CA GLU A 166 5.76 -9.42 39.62
C GLU A 166 4.45 -8.72 39.27
N PRO A 167 3.89 -7.81 40.10
CA PRO A 167 2.71 -7.05 39.72
C PRO A 167 2.96 -6.14 38.51
N LEU A 168 4.15 -5.56 38.41
CA LEU A 168 4.55 -4.64 37.35
C LEU A 168 4.83 -5.38 36.04
N LEU A 169 5.45 -6.55 36.14
CA LEU A 169 5.64 -7.49 35.05
C LEU A 169 4.31 -8.08 34.58
N ARG A 170 3.46 -8.59 35.48
CA ARG A 170 2.08 -9.05 35.17
C ARG A 170 1.22 -7.93 34.57
N TRP A 171 1.36 -6.70 35.04
CA TRP A 171 0.70 -5.54 34.45
C TRP A 171 1.21 -5.29 33.03
N SER A 172 2.53 -5.33 32.81
CA SER A 172 3.11 -5.23 31.46
C SER A 172 2.61 -6.33 30.52
N TYR A 173 2.43 -7.57 31.01
CA TYR A 173 1.91 -8.71 30.26
C TYR A 173 0.41 -8.55 29.95
N THR A 174 -0.36 -8.13 30.95
CA THR A 174 -1.80 -7.92 30.84
C THR A 174 -2.12 -6.75 29.92
N VAL A 175 -1.35 -5.66 29.99
CA VAL A 175 -1.52 -4.50 29.11
C VAL A 175 -1.13 -4.84 27.67
N CYS A 176 -0.04 -5.57 27.42
CA CYS A 176 0.30 -6.05 26.07
C CYS A 176 -0.81 -6.92 25.48
N HIS A 177 -1.29 -7.89 26.28
CA HIS A 177 -2.33 -8.81 25.84
C HIS A 177 -3.66 -8.10 25.65
N LYS A 178 -4.07 -7.22 26.57
CA LYS A 178 -5.29 -6.42 26.44
C LYS A 178 -5.21 -5.37 25.33
N ALA A 179 -4.05 -4.79 25.06
CA ALA A 179 -3.84 -3.90 23.93
C ALA A 179 -3.97 -4.65 22.60
N ASN A 180 -3.37 -5.85 22.50
CA ASN A 180 -3.60 -6.76 21.36
C ASN A 180 -5.08 -7.12 21.18
N GLN A 181 -5.76 -7.49 22.27
CA GLN A 181 -7.19 -7.80 22.24
C GLN A 181 -8.03 -6.57 21.87
N ALA A 182 -7.71 -5.38 22.37
CA ALA A 182 -8.40 -4.14 22.06
C ALA A 182 -8.22 -3.75 20.58
N ILE A 183 -7.00 -3.84 20.05
CA ILE A 183 -6.70 -3.65 18.62
C ILE A 183 -7.51 -4.66 17.79
N PHE A 184 -7.56 -5.94 18.21
CA PHE A 184 -8.34 -6.98 17.55
C PHE A 184 -9.85 -6.71 17.58
N LEU A 185 -10.39 -6.26 18.72
CA LEU A 185 -11.81 -5.93 18.90
C LEU A 185 -12.23 -4.69 18.12
N VAL A 186 -11.39 -3.65 18.12
CA VAL A 186 -11.61 -2.43 17.32
C VAL A 186 -11.54 -2.77 15.83
N ASN A 187 -10.58 -3.58 15.40
CA ASN A 187 -10.50 -4.07 14.02
C ASN A 187 -11.72 -4.92 13.63
N LYS A 188 -12.26 -5.73 14.55
CA LYS A 188 -13.50 -6.51 14.33
C LYS A 188 -14.73 -5.59 14.18
N LYS A 189 -14.84 -4.53 14.97
CA LYS A 189 -15.93 -3.54 14.86
C LYS A 189 -15.83 -2.65 13.62
N LEU A 190 -14.62 -2.25 13.24
CA LEU A 190 -14.40 -1.32 12.11
C LEU A 190 -14.38 -2.00 10.74
N LYS A 191 -14.46 -3.34 10.67
CA LYS A 191 -14.20 -4.12 9.44
C LYS A 191 -12.93 -3.63 8.72
N SER A 192 -11.90 -3.25 9.48
CA SER A 192 -10.66 -2.74 8.89
C SER A 192 -10.00 -3.85 8.08
N LYS A 193 -9.46 -3.50 6.89
CA LYS A 193 -8.69 -4.43 6.05
C LYS A 193 -7.53 -4.98 6.88
N ARG A 194 -7.54 -6.29 7.16
CA ARG A 194 -6.63 -6.95 8.10
C ARG A 194 -5.37 -7.45 7.40
N HIS A 195 -4.26 -7.47 8.14
CA HIS A 195 -3.07 -8.32 7.99
C HIS A 195 -3.11 -9.35 6.84
N HIS A 196 -2.65 -8.94 5.65
CA HIS A 196 -2.62 -9.75 4.44
C HIS A 196 -1.17 -10.12 4.09
N PRO A 197 -0.86 -11.39 3.78
CA PRO A 197 0.46 -11.78 3.26
C PRO A 197 0.86 -10.88 2.07
N GLY A 198 2.12 -10.45 2.04
CA GLY A 198 2.63 -9.56 0.99
C GLY A 198 2.47 -8.08 1.24
N GLU A 199 3.42 -7.49 1.98
CA GLU A 199 3.40 -6.07 2.29
C GLU A 199 4.48 -5.24 1.62
N PHE A 200 4.06 -4.06 1.17
CA PHE A 200 4.88 -3.06 0.51
C PHE A 200 5.19 -1.95 1.50
N GLU A 201 6.45 -1.89 1.91
CA GLU A 201 6.99 -0.78 2.68
C GLU A 201 7.93 0.04 1.82
N SER A 202 8.04 1.33 2.08
CA SER A 202 8.81 2.20 1.18
C SER A 202 9.63 3.23 1.93
N VAL A 203 10.72 3.66 1.31
CA VAL A 203 11.53 4.78 1.77
C VAL A 203 11.83 5.65 0.57
N ILE A 204 11.79 6.96 0.78
CA ILE A 204 12.19 7.91 -0.26
C ILE A 204 13.56 8.47 0.08
N ILE A 205 14.44 8.52 -0.91
CA ILE A 205 15.69 9.30 -0.90
C ILE A 205 15.61 10.32 -2.03
N SER A 206 15.46 11.58 -1.65
CA SER A 206 15.37 12.71 -2.58
C SER A 206 16.75 13.34 -2.78
N GLU A 207 17.11 13.55 -4.04
CA GLU A 207 18.26 14.35 -4.46
C GLU A 207 17.82 15.81 -4.64
N TYR A 208 18.56 16.74 -4.02
CA TYR A 208 18.38 18.17 -4.14
C TYR A 208 19.53 18.82 -4.93
N GLU A 209 19.33 20.09 -5.28
CA GLU A 209 20.40 20.99 -5.68
C GLU A 209 21.58 20.94 -4.70
N ASN A 210 22.78 21.26 -5.19
CA ASN A 210 24.04 21.17 -4.44
C ASN A 210 24.39 19.75 -3.96
N LYS A 211 23.86 18.70 -4.59
CA LYS A 211 24.21 17.30 -4.28
C LYS A 211 23.80 16.88 -2.86
N GLU A 212 22.82 17.56 -2.26
CA GLU A 212 22.26 17.19 -0.95
C GLU A 212 21.23 16.06 -1.10
N PHE A 213 21.35 15.01 -0.27
CA PHE A 213 20.41 13.90 -0.24
C PHE A 213 19.60 13.92 1.06
N LYS A 214 18.28 13.79 0.95
CA LYS A 214 17.36 13.73 2.10
C LYS A 214 16.53 12.46 2.09
N GLY A 215 16.43 11.79 3.23
CA GLY A 215 15.63 10.60 3.43
C GLY A 215 14.28 10.91 4.05
N ILE A 216 13.21 10.30 3.55
CA ILE A 216 11.86 10.37 4.11
C ILE A 216 11.48 8.95 4.53
N ASN A 217 11.32 8.76 5.85
CA ASN A 217 10.96 7.48 6.43
C ASN A 217 9.45 7.27 6.39
N THR A 218 9.03 6.01 6.45
CA THR A 218 7.65 5.64 6.78
C THR A 218 7.49 5.42 8.29
N LEU A 219 6.28 5.66 8.79
CA LEU A 219 5.79 5.33 10.12
C LEU A 219 4.57 4.43 9.98
N PHE A 220 4.31 3.61 11.00
CA PHE A 220 3.10 2.82 11.24
C PHE A 220 2.17 2.70 10.04
N HIS A 221 2.19 1.56 9.35
CA HIS A 221 1.37 1.33 8.15
C HIS A 221 1.83 2.06 6.88
N GLY A 222 3.12 2.34 6.73
CA GLY A 222 3.68 2.90 5.50
C GLY A 222 3.37 4.39 5.27
N TYR A 223 2.89 5.12 6.29
CA TYR A 223 2.63 6.56 6.18
C TYR A 223 3.94 7.35 6.26
N PHE A 224 4.20 8.23 5.31
CA PHE A 224 5.39 9.08 5.36
C PHE A 224 5.37 10.05 6.54
N THR A 225 6.50 10.16 7.21
CA THR A 225 6.73 11.03 8.39
C THR A 225 6.60 12.51 8.12
N GLY A 226 6.59 12.92 6.85
CA GLY A 226 6.58 14.31 6.38
C GLY A 226 7.92 15.03 6.56
N ASP A 227 8.67 14.73 7.62
CA ASP A 227 9.93 15.39 7.94
C ASP A 227 11.12 14.65 7.31
N SER A 228 11.72 15.27 6.29
CA SER A 228 12.91 14.73 5.64
C SER A 228 14.16 14.89 6.52
N LYS A 229 14.99 13.86 6.60
CA LYS A 229 16.28 13.88 7.31
C LYS A 229 17.43 14.06 6.32
N SER A 230 18.38 14.94 6.61
CA SER A 230 19.58 15.05 5.77
C SER A 230 20.43 13.78 5.90
N LEU A 231 20.78 13.17 4.77
CA LEU A 231 21.63 11.98 4.68
C LEU A 231 23.09 12.36 4.37
N GLY A 232 23.33 13.57 3.88
CA GLY A 232 24.64 14.10 3.52
C GLY A 232 24.70 14.62 2.09
N HIS A 233 25.91 14.97 1.66
CA HIS A 233 26.19 15.44 0.30
C HIS A 233 26.96 14.36 -0.47
N TYR A 234 26.46 13.97 -1.65
CA TYR A 234 27.00 12.85 -2.42
C TYR A 234 27.02 13.17 -3.91
N SER A 235 28.00 12.68 -4.67
CA SER A 235 28.04 12.88 -6.12
C SER A 235 26.88 12.22 -6.86
N SER A 236 26.35 11.13 -6.32
CA SER A 236 25.27 10.35 -6.93
C SER A 236 24.45 9.58 -5.89
N ILE A 237 23.28 9.08 -6.29
CA ILE A 237 22.48 8.16 -5.47
C ILE A 237 23.26 6.90 -5.09
N LYS A 238 24.16 6.41 -5.96
CA LYS A 238 25.01 5.26 -5.68
C LYS A 238 25.93 5.52 -4.49
N ASP A 239 26.58 6.68 -4.48
CA ASP A 239 27.50 7.07 -3.39
C ASP A 239 26.73 7.30 -2.08
N ALA A 240 25.52 7.85 -2.18
CA ALA A 240 24.61 7.95 -1.05
C ALA A 240 24.26 6.56 -0.49
N LEU A 241 23.90 5.59 -1.34
CA LEU A 241 23.55 4.23 -0.92
C LEU A 241 24.70 3.48 -0.25
N GLN A 242 25.95 3.76 -0.61
CA GLN A 242 27.11 3.18 0.08
C GLN A 242 27.23 3.67 1.53
N SER A 243 26.75 4.88 1.80
CA SER A 243 26.89 5.63 3.05
C SER A 243 25.63 5.62 3.93
N VAL A 244 24.55 5.00 3.46
CA VAL A 244 23.29 4.88 4.20
C VAL A 244 22.97 3.43 4.55
N LEU A 245 22.13 3.29 5.56
CA LEU A 245 21.62 2.02 6.03
C LEU A 245 20.09 2.10 6.09
N PHE A 246 19.42 1.18 5.42
CA PHE A 246 17.98 0.98 5.58
C PHE A 246 17.72 0.17 6.85
N SER A 247 16.65 0.46 7.57
CA SER A 247 16.26 -0.29 8.76
C SER A 247 14.75 -0.36 8.88
N TYR A 248 14.23 -1.49 9.34
CA TYR A 248 12.80 -1.68 9.55
C TYR A 248 12.45 -1.81 11.03
N THR A 249 11.22 -1.47 11.36
CA THR A 249 10.63 -1.72 12.67
C THR A 249 10.15 -3.17 12.74
N ILE A 250 10.55 -3.90 13.78
CA ILE A 250 10.20 -5.30 13.96
C ILE A 250 8.68 -5.47 14.08
N GLY A 251 8.09 -6.36 13.29
CA GLY A 251 6.66 -6.70 13.29
C GLY A 251 5.72 -5.76 12.52
N ASP A 252 6.09 -4.49 12.30
CA ASP A 252 5.33 -3.53 11.46
C ASP A 252 6.03 -3.26 10.11
N HIS A 253 7.27 -3.72 9.97
CA HIS A 253 8.17 -3.57 8.81
C HIS A 253 8.36 -2.12 8.30
N ALA A 254 7.80 -1.12 8.97
CA ALA A 254 7.96 0.29 8.64
C ALA A 254 9.44 0.65 8.47
N MET A 255 9.76 1.13 7.27
CA MET A 255 11.12 1.32 6.80
C MET A 255 11.63 2.73 7.11
N SER A 256 12.92 2.79 7.37
CA SER A 256 13.66 4.02 7.65
C SER A 256 15.04 3.97 7.00
N VAL A 257 15.61 5.13 6.77
CA VAL A 257 16.98 5.30 6.30
C VAL A 257 17.74 6.26 7.21
N GLU A 258 18.98 5.90 7.51
CA GLU A 258 19.91 6.74 8.25
C GLU A 258 21.31 6.68 7.63
N SER A 259 22.12 7.72 7.86
CA SER A 259 23.55 7.66 7.52
C SER A 259 24.25 6.64 8.41
N ILE A 260 25.11 5.80 7.84
CA ILE A 260 25.90 4.80 8.58
C ILE A 260 26.72 5.47 9.69
N LYS A 261 27.23 6.69 9.44
CA LYS A 261 27.99 7.46 10.44
C LYS A 261 27.19 7.79 11.69
N ASN A 262 25.87 7.98 11.53
CA ASN A 262 24.95 8.31 12.62
C ASN A 262 24.38 7.06 13.30
N SER A 263 24.66 5.86 12.76
CA SER A 263 24.18 4.63 13.37
C SER A 263 24.97 4.37 14.65
N LYS A 264 24.26 4.27 15.79
CA LYS A 264 24.86 4.08 17.12
C LYS A 264 25.60 2.75 17.28
N TYR A 265 25.44 1.83 16.33
CA TYR A 265 26.08 0.52 16.30
C TYR A 265 26.49 0.22 14.86
N LYS A 266 27.47 -0.68 14.65
CA LYS A 266 27.69 -1.32 13.34
C LYS A 266 26.78 -2.57 13.29
N PRO A 267 25.51 -2.47 12.86
CA PRO A 267 24.66 -3.65 12.77
C PRO A 267 25.25 -4.60 11.74
N ARG A 268 24.98 -5.90 11.90
CA ARG A 268 25.12 -6.83 10.79
C ARG A 268 24.23 -6.34 9.64
N ILE A 269 24.75 -6.46 8.43
CA ILE A 269 24.12 -5.96 7.22
C ILE A 269 23.60 -7.15 6.43
N LEU A 270 22.33 -7.07 6.02
CA LEU A 270 21.77 -7.91 4.97
C LEU A 270 21.88 -7.13 3.66
N GLU A 271 22.51 -7.71 2.65
CA GLU A 271 22.50 -7.17 1.30
C GLU A 271 21.28 -7.71 0.57
N VAL A 272 20.39 -6.81 0.16
CA VAL A 272 19.16 -7.17 -0.56
C VAL A 272 19.30 -6.72 -2.00
N PRO A 273 19.04 -7.59 -3.00
CA PRO A 273 19.15 -7.23 -4.40
C PRO A 273 18.16 -6.14 -4.80
N VAL A 274 18.58 -5.29 -5.72
CA VAL A 274 17.79 -4.15 -6.22
C VAL A 274 17.43 -4.38 -7.67
N LEU A 275 16.16 -4.20 -7.99
CA LEU A 275 15.69 -3.99 -9.36
C LEU A 275 15.60 -2.49 -9.61
N THR A 276 16.51 -1.97 -10.42
CA THR A 276 16.67 -0.54 -10.71
C THR A 276 15.56 0.00 -11.61
N HIS A 277 15.40 1.33 -11.63
CA HIS A 277 14.42 1.99 -12.49
C HIS A 277 14.67 1.67 -13.97
N GLU A 278 15.93 1.68 -14.40
CA GLU A 278 16.34 1.39 -15.77
C GLU A 278 15.99 -0.06 -16.18
N GLU A 279 16.18 -1.02 -15.27
CA GLU A 279 15.77 -2.41 -15.49
C GLU A 279 14.25 -2.55 -15.55
N ILE A 280 13.52 -1.80 -14.72
CA ILE A 280 12.05 -1.79 -14.75
C ILE A 280 11.54 -1.29 -16.11
N VAL A 281 12.07 -0.16 -16.59
CA VAL A 281 11.71 0.41 -17.90
C VAL A 281 12.03 -0.58 -19.01
N THR A 282 13.23 -1.16 -19.01
CA THR A 282 13.67 -2.08 -20.08
C THR A 282 12.89 -3.39 -20.09
N LYS A 283 12.65 -3.99 -18.92
CA LYS A 283 12.04 -5.32 -18.80
C LYS A 283 10.51 -5.30 -18.86
N TYR A 284 9.88 -4.23 -18.34
CA TYR A 284 8.42 -4.17 -18.20
C TYR A 284 7.76 -3.08 -19.05
N ASP A 285 8.54 -2.24 -19.76
CA ASP A 285 8.06 -1.09 -20.56
C ASP A 285 7.18 -0.12 -19.73
N ILE A 286 7.60 0.10 -18.48
CA ILE A 286 6.92 0.99 -17.54
C ILE A 286 7.84 2.12 -17.16
N ASP A 287 7.48 3.32 -17.62
CA ASP A 287 8.18 4.56 -17.32
C ASP A 287 7.24 5.50 -16.55
N PHE A 288 7.18 5.29 -15.24
CA PHE A 288 6.47 6.19 -14.33
C PHE A 288 7.11 7.58 -14.29
N TYR A 289 8.44 7.70 -14.44
CA TYR A 289 9.13 8.97 -14.35
C TYR A 289 8.59 9.95 -15.40
N SER A 290 8.64 9.55 -16.68
CA SER A 290 8.17 10.38 -17.78
C SER A 290 6.66 10.62 -17.77
N TYR A 291 5.87 9.67 -17.25
CA TYR A 291 4.44 9.89 -17.06
C TYR A 291 4.18 11.01 -16.05
N ILE A 292 4.89 10.97 -14.92
CA ILE A 292 4.71 11.91 -13.81
C ILE A 292 5.24 13.30 -14.17
N GLU A 293 6.29 13.43 -14.98
CA GLU A 293 6.72 14.73 -15.51
C GLU A 293 5.57 15.43 -16.25
N ARG A 294 4.88 14.72 -17.13
CA ARG A 294 3.70 15.25 -17.83
C ARG A 294 2.56 15.56 -16.88
N LEU A 295 2.32 14.71 -15.87
CA LEU A 295 1.31 14.99 -14.85
C LEU A 295 1.60 16.31 -14.12
N ILE A 296 2.87 16.58 -13.80
CA ILE A 296 3.32 17.84 -13.19
C ILE A 296 3.12 19.02 -14.16
N GLU A 297 3.37 18.86 -15.45
CA GLU A 297 3.07 19.89 -16.47
C GLU A 297 1.57 20.22 -16.54
N VAL A 298 0.71 19.19 -16.55
CA VAL A 298 -0.76 19.37 -16.49
C VAL A 298 -1.15 20.08 -15.20
N HIS A 299 -0.57 19.70 -14.07
CA HIS A 299 -0.81 20.36 -12.80
C HIS A 299 -0.43 21.85 -12.86
N LYS A 300 0.75 22.19 -13.38
CA LYS A 300 1.21 23.58 -13.57
C LYS A 300 0.27 24.36 -14.49
N LEU A 301 -0.20 23.76 -15.58
CA LEU A 301 -1.19 24.36 -16.48
C LEU A 301 -2.50 24.66 -15.74
N ILE A 302 -3.06 23.68 -15.01
CA ILE A 302 -4.29 23.85 -14.24
C ILE A 302 -4.14 25.00 -13.22
N VAL A 303 -3.02 25.08 -12.51
CA VAL A 303 -2.74 26.17 -11.58
C VAL A 303 -2.72 27.54 -12.29
N LYS A 304 -2.05 27.65 -13.45
CA LYS A 304 -2.07 28.87 -14.27
C LYS A 304 -3.50 29.26 -14.67
N LYS A 305 -4.33 28.30 -15.10
CA LYS A 305 -5.73 28.54 -15.47
C LYS A 305 -6.59 28.95 -14.28
N ILE A 306 -6.41 28.36 -13.11
CA ILE A 306 -7.10 28.78 -11.87
C ILE A 306 -6.82 30.27 -11.58
N ILE A 307 -5.54 30.68 -11.67
CA ILE A 307 -5.14 32.08 -11.47
C ILE A 307 -5.75 32.98 -12.54
N TYR A 308 -5.71 32.56 -13.81
CA TYR A 308 -6.30 33.30 -14.93
C TYR A 308 -7.81 33.55 -14.71
N TYR A 309 -8.59 32.50 -14.44
CA TYR A 309 -10.02 32.65 -14.18
C TYR A 309 -10.29 33.43 -12.90
N ARG A 310 -9.43 33.36 -11.88
CA ARG A 310 -9.53 34.20 -10.66
C ARG A 310 -9.33 35.67 -10.96
N LYS A 311 -8.34 36.03 -11.79
CA LYS A 311 -8.11 37.41 -12.25
C LYS A 311 -9.28 37.91 -13.10
N LYS A 312 -9.75 37.10 -14.06
CA LYS A 312 -10.92 37.43 -14.91
C LYS A 312 -12.18 37.69 -14.08
N ARG A 313 -12.46 36.84 -13.09
CA ARG A 313 -13.57 37.00 -12.14
C ARG A 313 -13.45 38.27 -11.29
N LYS A 314 -12.25 38.58 -10.79
CA LYS A 314 -11.98 39.82 -10.03
C LYS A 314 -12.18 41.07 -10.90
N ARG A 315 -11.76 41.04 -12.16
CA ARG A 315 -11.94 42.16 -13.11
C ARG A 315 -13.42 42.44 -13.36
N ILE A 316 -14.18 41.41 -13.72
CA ILE A 316 -15.63 41.53 -13.92
C ILE A 316 -16.32 42.07 -12.65
N PHE A 317 -15.91 41.60 -11.46
CA PHE A 317 -16.45 42.10 -10.19
C PHE A 317 -16.13 43.59 -9.96
N LYS A 318 -14.90 44.03 -10.25
CA LYS A 318 -14.49 45.43 -10.08
C LYS A 318 -15.28 46.37 -11.00
N GLU A 319 -15.52 45.94 -12.23
CA GLU A 319 -16.27 46.69 -13.26
C GLU A 319 -17.79 46.81 -12.95
N GLN A 320 -18.30 46.15 -11.91
CA GLN A 320 -19.72 46.26 -11.51
C GLN A 320 -20.05 47.51 -10.68
N LYS A 321 -21.28 48.02 -10.87
CA LYS A 321 -21.91 49.03 -9.98
C LYS A 321 -22.06 48.49 -8.54
N LEU A 322 -22.02 49.38 -7.55
CA LEU A 322 -22.05 49.05 -6.12
C LEU A 322 -23.23 48.12 -5.72
N ILE A 323 -24.42 48.39 -6.28
CA ILE A 323 -25.64 47.59 -6.04
C ILE A 323 -25.46 46.13 -6.49
N ASN A 324 -24.82 45.90 -7.63
CA ASN A 324 -24.53 44.55 -8.14
C ASN A 324 -23.45 43.84 -7.30
N LYS A 325 -22.49 44.58 -6.74
CA LYS A 325 -21.49 44.04 -5.81
C LYS A 325 -22.13 43.57 -4.49
N ILE A 326 -23.10 44.32 -3.96
CA ILE A 326 -23.85 43.96 -2.74
C ILE A 326 -24.77 42.75 -2.99
N LYS A 327 -25.55 42.76 -4.08
CA LYS A 327 -26.36 41.60 -4.51
C LYS A 327 -25.50 40.34 -4.67
N TYR A 328 -24.30 40.50 -5.21
CA TYR A 328 -23.34 39.41 -5.37
C TYR A 328 -22.83 38.82 -4.05
N LEU A 329 -22.49 39.67 -3.08
CA LEU A 329 -22.05 39.22 -1.75
C LEU A 329 -23.18 38.47 -1.03
N LEU A 330 -24.41 38.98 -1.09
CA LEU A 330 -25.59 38.34 -0.50
C LEU A 330 -25.90 36.97 -1.16
N ASN A 331 -25.73 36.85 -2.48
CA ASN A 331 -25.92 35.58 -3.20
C ASN A 331 -24.81 34.55 -2.96
N ASN A 332 -23.60 34.97 -2.56
CA ASN A 332 -22.54 34.02 -2.21
C ASN A 332 -22.79 33.29 -0.88
N PHE A 333 -23.55 33.90 0.04
CA PHE A 333 -23.93 33.29 1.31
C PHE A 333 -25.06 32.26 1.19
N LYS A 334 -25.90 32.36 0.15
CA LYS A 334 -26.98 31.39 -0.12
C LYS A 334 -26.54 30.43 -1.24
N ILE A 335 -25.84 29.37 -0.85
CA ILE A 335 -25.31 28.37 -1.80
C ILE A 335 -26.41 27.56 -2.51
N PHE A 336 -27.66 27.58 -2.06
CA PHE A 336 -28.78 26.98 -2.79
C PHE A 336 -30.05 27.82 -2.70
N SER A 337 -30.78 27.84 -3.82
CA SER A 337 -32.07 28.48 -4.07
C SER A 337 -32.05 30.01 -4.28
N PHE A 338 -32.06 30.43 -5.55
CA PHE A 338 -33.15 31.22 -6.10
C PHE A 338 -32.99 31.24 -7.64
N LYS A 339 -34.00 30.71 -8.35
CA LYS A 339 -34.19 30.99 -9.79
C LYS A 339 -34.57 32.47 -9.89
N LEU A 340 -33.59 33.36 -10.05
CA LEU A 340 -33.88 34.72 -10.47
C LEU A 340 -34.26 34.65 -11.95
N LYS A 341 -35.57 34.76 -12.22
CA LYS A 341 -36.08 35.07 -13.56
C LYS A 341 -35.52 36.45 -13.96
N GLY A 342 -34.76 36.50 -15.06
CA GLY A 342 -34.08 37.70 -15.55
C GLY A 342 -32.61 37.77 -15.16
N ASP A 343 -31.82 36.75 -15.51
CA ASP A 343 -30.37 36.77 -15.29
C ASP A 343 -29.69 37.68 -16.32
N ASN A 344 -29.24 38.84 -15.87
CA ASN A 344 -28.33 39.73 -16.61
C ASN A 344 -27.09 38.92 -17.05
N ASP A 345 -26.67 39.00 -18.32
CA ASP A 345 -25.56 38.19 -18.91
C ASP A 345 -24.29 38.15 -18.06
N ILE A 346 -24.05 39.22 -17.31
CA ILE A 346 -22.94 39.38 -16.37
C ILE A 346 -22.98 38.36 -15.23
N TYR A 347 -24.15 38.07 -14.64
CA TYR A 347 -24.29 37.12 -13.54
C TYR A 347 -24.06 35.68 -14.02
N GLN A 348 -24.56 35.33 -15.21
CA GLN A 348 -24.29 34.01 -15.81
C GLN A 348 -22.81 33.84 -16.12
N ASN A 349 -22.16 34.85 -16.70
CA ASN A 349 -20.72 34.83 -16.95
C ASN A 349 -19.91 34.68 -15.66
N TYR A 350 -20.31 35.37 -14.59
CA TYR A 350 -19.67 35.23 -13.29
C TYR A 350 -19.80 33.81 -12.73
N ARG A 351 -21.02 33.25 -12.77
CA ARG A 351 -21.30 31.89 -12.32
C ARG A 351 -20.50 30.87 -13.12
N LYS A 352 -20.45 31.01 -14.45
CA LYS A 352 -19.62 30.19 -15.34
C LYS A 352 -18.16 30.22 -14.88
N LEU A 353 -17.58 31.40 -14.65
CA LEU A 353 -16.19 31.52 -14.16
C LEU A 353 -15.95 30.88 -12.79
N LYS A 354 -16.93 30.93 -11.87
CA LYS A 354 -16.86 30.21 -10.59
C LYS A 354 -16.86 28.70 -10.81
N CYS A 355 -17.73 28.19 -11.69
CA CYS A 355 -17.76 26.77 -12.08
C CYS A 355 -16.44 26.31 -12.71
N PHE A 356 -15.84 27.09 -13.62
CA PHE A 356 -14.50 26.82 -14.17
C PHE A 356 -13.44 26.73 -13.07
N GLN A 357 -13.41 27.67 -12.13
CA GLN A 357 -12.48 27.64 -11.00
C GLN A 357 -12.67 26.41 -10.11
N THR A 358 -13.91 26.07 -9.78
CA THR A 358 -14.22 24.89 -8.96
C THR A 358 -13.79 23.61 -9.67
N MET A 359 -14.17 23.45 -10.94
CA MET A 359 -13.76 22.30 -11.77
C MET A 359 -12.25 22.15 -11.83
N LEU A 360 -11.51 23.23 -12.12
CA LEU A 360 -10.05 23.19 -12.16
C LEU A 360 -9.43 22.84 -10.81
N ASN A 361 -9.97 23.34 -9.69
CA ASN A 361 -9.47 22.95 -8.36
C ASN A 361 -9.73 21.47 -8.06
N GLN A 362 -10.88 20.93 -8.47
CA GLN A 362 -11.21 19.51 -8.31
C GLN A 362 -10.30 18.63 -9.18
N LEU A 363 -10.10 18.99 -10.45
CA LEU A 363 -9.17 18.29 -11.35
C LEU A 363 -7.74 18.30 -10.81
N LYS A 364 -7.29 19.44 -10.26
CA LYS A 364 -5.98 19.56 -9.61
C LYS A 364 -5.80 18.56 -8.48
N GLU A 365 -6.85 18.30 -7.68
CA GLU A 365 -6.81 17.31 -6.60
C GLU A 365 -6.87 15.88 -7.15
N LEU A 366 -7.74 15.62 -8.14
CA LEU A 366 -7.92 14.30 -8.77
C LEU A 366 -6.63 13.70 -9.33
N LEU A 367 -5.71 14.54 -9.86
CA LEU A 367 -4.39 14.10 -10.35
C LEU A 367 -3.58 13.33 -9.30
N TRP A 368 -3.80 13.57 -8.00
CA TRP A 368 -2.97 13.04 -6.91
C TRP A 368 -3.70 12.07 -5.98
N ILE A 369 -5.03 12.20 -5.86
CA ILE A 369 -5.85 11.36 -4.96
C ILE A 369 -6.38 10.09 -5.62
N THR A 370 -6.36 10.01 -6.94
CA THR A 370 -6.88 8.84 -7.64
C THR A 370 -5.75 7.88 -7.98
N PRO A 371 -5.99 6.56 -7.93
CA PRO A 371 -5.03 5.57 -8.40
C PRO A 371 -4.59 5.83 -9.85
N LEU A 372 -3.32 5.63 -10.18
CA LEU A 372 -2.80 5.94 -11.52
C LEU A 372 -3.55 5.23 -12.67
N TYR A 373 -3.95 3.97 -12.50
CA TYR A 373 -4.71 3.25 -13.54
C TYR A 373 -6.03 3.95 -13.88
N THR A 374 -6.58 4.74 -12.95
CA THR A 374 -7.84 5.46 -13.11
C THR A 374 -7.77 6.64 -14.07
N HIS A 375 -6.55 7.05 -14.40
CA HIS A 375 -6.30 8.08 -15.40
C HIS A 375 -6.52 7.54 -16.83
N THR A 376 -6.78 6.24 -17.02
CA THR A 376 -7.11 5.58 -18.30
C THR A 376 -8.62 5.49 -18.54
N ILE A 377 -9.05 4.83 -19.62
CA ILE A 377 -10.45 4.46 -19.89
C ILE A 377 -10.94 3.52 -18.77
N HIS A 378 -12.00 3.89 -18.06
CA HIS A 378 -12.45 3.10 -16.91
C HIS A 378 -13.44 1.98 -17.21
N LYS A 379 -13.41 1.00 -16.32
CA LYS A 379 -14.58 0.32 -15.75
C LYS A 379 -14.29 0.20 -14.25
N PRO A 380 -14.89 1.02 -13.36
CA PRO A 380 -14.69 0.87 -11.94
C PRO A 380 -15.76 -0.08 -11.39
N LYS A 381 -15.37 -1.29 -10.99
CA LYS A 381 -15.97 -1.84 -9.77
C LYS A 381 -15.24 -1.15 -8.62
N LEU A 382 -15.97 -0.29 -7.90
CA LEU A 382 -15.51 0.40 -6.70
C LEU A 382 -15.05 -0.62 -5.65
N THR A 383 -13.73 -0.80 -5.53
CA THR A 383 -13.15 -1.32 -4.29
C THR A 383 -12.81 -0.11 -3.41
N GLY A 384 -13.48 0.03 -2.28
CA GLY A 384 -13.02 0.80 -1.12
C GLY A 384 -12.90 2.32 -1.27
N LYS A 385 -13.97 3.01 -0.87
CA LYS A 385 -13.97 4.29 -0.14
C LYS A 385 -12.72 5.19 -0.33
N VAL A 386 -12.59 5.81 -1.50
CA VAL A 386 -12.18 7.22 -1.49
C VAL A 386 -13.50 7.98 -1.46
N SER A 387 -14.03 8.23 -0.26
CA SER A 387 -15.18 9.10 -0.11
C SER A 387 -14.74 10.52 -0.42
N VAL A 388 -14.63 10.85 -1.71
CA VAL A 388 -14.71 12.24 -2.11
C VAL A 388 -16.12 12.68 -1.73
N GLU A 389 -16.29 13.84 -1.09
CA GLU A 389 -17.58 14.31 -0.57
C GLU A 389 -18.74 14.33 -1.60
N TRP A 390 -18.44 14.10 -2.87
CA TRP A 390 -19.39 14.09 -3.98
C TRP A 390 -20.12 12.74 -4.14
N ASP A 391 -19.60 11.64 -3.56
CA ASP A 391 -20.28 10.32 -3.52
C ASP A 391 -21.34 10.22 -2.41
N LYS A 392 -21.51 11.27 -1.60
CA LYS A 392 -22.46 11.26 -0.47
C LYS A 392 -23.91 11.53 -0.90
N ASP A 393 -24.13 12.05 -2.10
CA ASP A 393 -25.48 12.37 -2.62
C ASP A 393 -26.11 11.20 -3.40
N GLU A 394 -25.35 10.14 -3.70
CA GLU A 394 -25.90 8.89 -4.24
C GLU A 394 -26.08 7.93 -3.05
N GLN A 395 -27.26 7.97 -2.43
CA GLN A 395 -27.76 6.82 -1.71
C GLN A 395 -27.76 5.66 -2.70
N TYR A 396 -26.74 4.80 -2.60
CA TYR A 396 -26.71 3.53 -3.29
C TYR A 396 -27.89 2.72 -2.76
N ASP A 397 -28.99 2.73 -3.52
CA ASP A 397 -29.96 1.64 -3.49
C ASP A 397 -29.16 0.35 -3.71
N GLU A 398 -29.22 -0.53 -2.72
CA GLU A 398 -28.41 -1.75 -2.60
C GLU A 398 -28.70 -2.81 -3.69
N PHE A 399 -29.41 -2.49 -4.77
CA PHE A 399 -29.87 -3.51 -5.72
C PHE A 399 -29.88 -3.18 -7.22
N TYR A 400 -29.47 -2.00 -7.69
CA TYR A 400 -29.49 -1.72 -9.14
C TYR A 400 -28.30 -0.88 -9.65
N ASP A 401 -27.46 -1.54 -10.45
CA ASP A 401 -26.62 -1.06 -11.59
C ASP A 401 -25.27 -1.80 -11.62
N TYR A 402 -25.34 -3.13 -11.74
CA TYR A 402 -24.43 -3.83 -12.63
C TYR A 402 -24.76 -3.33 -14.05
N GLU A 403 -23.78 -2.76 -14.78
CA GLU A 403 -23.89 -2.27 -16.18
C GLU A 403 -24.09 -0.77 -16.47
N LYS A 404 -23.42 0.15 -15.75
CA LYS A 404 -23.01 1.42 -16.39
C LYS A 404 -21.52 1.44 -16.70
N GLU A 405 -21.19 0.88 -17.86
CA GLU A 405 -19.88 0.97 -18.50
C GLU A 405 -19.58 2.43 -18.88
N SER A 406 -18.85 3.16 -18.04
CA SER A 406 -18.27 4.44 -18.45
C SER A 406 -16.89 4.21 -19.05
N SER A 407 -16.77 4.23 -20.38
CA SER A 407 -15.50 4.14 -21.13
C SER A 407 -14.59 5.38 -20.99
N GLU A 408 -14.86 6.26 -20.02
CA GLU A 408 -14.19 7.54 -19.85
C GLU A 408 -13.26 7.53 -18.63
N SER A 409 -12.13 8.24 -18.69
CA SER A 409 -11.23 8.35 -17.53
C SER A 409 -11.84 9.11 -16.37
N VAL A 410 -11.27 8.97 -15.17
CA VAL A 410 -11.77 9.66 -13.97
C VAL A 410 -11.90 11.18 -14.18
N PHE A 411 -10.98 11.79 -14.94
CA PHE A 411 -11.03 13.22 -15.25
C PHE A 411 -12.26 13.60 -16.09
N PHE A 412 -12.51 12.88 -17.18
CA PHE A 412 -13.61 13.17 -18.10
C PHE A 412 -14.97 12.79 -17.51
N SER A 413 -15.04 11.68 -16.78
CA SER A 413 -16.22 11.30 -16.00
C SER A 413 -16.59 12.39 -14.98
N HIS A 414 -15.59 12.91 -14.25
CA HIS A 414 -15.79 14.01 -13.31
C HIS A 414 -16.25 15.30 -13.99
N ILE A 415 -15.64 15.67 -15.13
CA ILE A 415 -16.06 16.82 -15.92
C ILE A 415 -17.53 16.68 -16.31
N ARG A 416 -17.93 15.56 -16.90
CA ARG A 416 -19.29 15.30 -17.38
C ARG A 416 -20.32 15.34 -16.24
N ASN A 417 -20.01 14.74 -15.09
CA ASN A 417 -20.90 14.76 -13.92
C ASN A 417 -21.07 16.17 -13.35
N PHE A 418 -19.98 16.95 -13.28
CA PHE A 418 -20.04 18.32 -12.78
C PHE A 418 -20.74 19.27 -13.77
N GLU A 419 -20.54 19.10 -15.08
CA GLU A 419 -21.28 19.84 -16.13
C GLU A 419 -22.79 19.63 -15.99
N LYS A 420 -23.24 18.39 -15.77
CA LYS A 420 -24.64 18.06 -15.47
C LYS A 420 -25.12 18.71 -14.19
N LYS A 421 -24.38 18.57 -13.07
CA LYS A 421 -24.75 19.12 -11.75
C LYS A 421 -24.84 20.64 -11.77
N CYS A 422 -23.93 21.32 -12.45
CA CYS A 422 -23.84 22.77 -12.48
C CYS A 422 -24.52 23.44 -13.69
N LYS A 423 -25.05 22.66 -14.64
CA LYS A 423 -25.65 23.13 -15.90
C LYS A 423 -24.76 24.11 -16.66
N PHE A 424 -23.50 23.74 -16.88
CA PHE A 424 -22.55 24.51 -17.69
C PHE A 424 -21.67 23.57 -18.50
N ARG A 425 -20.95 24.10 -19.49
CA ARG A 425 -19.96 23.36 -20.29
C ARG A 425 -18.54 23.84 -20.00
N PHE A 426 -17.63 22.90 -19.77
CA PHE A 426 -16.22 23.13 -19.51
C PHE A 426 -15.45 23.06 -20.84
N GLU A 427 -15.13 24.22 -21.38
CA GLU A 427 -14.59 24.39 -22.75
C GLU A 427 -13.14 24.89 -22.77
N ASP A 428 -12.36 24.66 -21.70
CA ASP A 428 -10.93 25.02 -21.69
C ASP A 428 -10.12 24.02 -22.54
N VAL A 429 -10.00 24.31 -23.84
CA VAL A 429 -9.39 23.45 -24.86
C VAL A 429 -7.97 23.01 -24.47
N GLU A 430 -7.19 23.90 -23.88
CA GLU A 430 -5.80 23.63 -23.50
C GLU A 430 -5.73 22.58 -22.37
N VAL A 431 -6.60 22.71 -21.37
CA VAL A 431 -6.71 21.74 -20.27
C VAL A 431 -7.26 20.42 -20.77
N LEU A 432 -8.31 20.43 -21.58
CA LEU A 432 -8.91 19.22 -22.16
C LEU A 432 -7.91 18.43 -23.02
N LYS A 433 -7.15 19.12 -23.87
CA LYS A 433 -6.10 18.50 -24.69
C LYS A 433 -5.00 17.89 -23.83
N SER A 434 -4.58 18.60 -22.78
CA SER A 434 -3.54 18.13 -21.86
C SER A 434 -3.99 16.90 -21.06
N LEU A 435 -5.23 16.89 -20.58
CA LEU A 435 -5.83 15.73 -19.91
C LEU A 435 -5.99 14.53 -20.85
N LYS A 436 -6.37 14.76 -22.12
CA LYS A 436 -6.46 13.70 -23.13
C LYS A 436 -5.09 13.07 -23.39
N ASN A 437 -4.05 13.87 -23.57
CA ASN A 437 -2.68 13.38 -23.75
C ASN A 437 -2.19 12.58 -22.53
N LEU A 438 -2.51 13.04 -21.32
CA LEU A 438 -2.18 12.34 -20.08
C LEU A 438 -2.91 10.99 -20.00
N LYS A 439 -4.20 10.97 -20.34
CA LYS A 439 -5.02 9.74 -20.42
C LYS A 439 -4.43 8.75 -21.41
N ASP A 440 -4.12 9.19 -22.63
CA ASP A 440 -3.66 8.31 -23.70
C ASP A 440 -2.28 7.69 -23.35
N ARG A 441 -1.40 8.45 -22.69
CA ARG A 441 -0.10 7.94 -22.24
C ARG A 441 -0.25 6.89 -21.14
N MET A 442 -1.04 7.16 -20.10
CA MET A 442 -1.32 6.15 -19.07
C MET A 442 -2.03 4.94 -19.68
N GLY A 443 -2.97 5.16 -20.62
CA GLY A 443 -3.72 4.12 -21.30
C GLY A 443 -2.80 3.13 -22.01
N LYS A 444 -1.80 3.62 -22.75
CA LYS A 444 -0.79 2.77 -23.40
C LYS A 444 0.03 1.98 -22.39
N MET A 445 0.60 2.65 -21.39
CA MET A 445 1.45 2.02 -20.37
C MET A 445 0.69 0.96 -19.57
N TRP A 446 -0.53 1.28 -19.14
CA TRP A 446 -1.41 0.36 -18.41
C TRP A 446 -1.87 -0.82 -19.27
N LEU A 447 -2.29 -0.57 -20.52
CA LEU A 447 -2.74 -1.63 -21.42
C LEU A 447 -1.61 -2.61 -21.71
N PHE A 448 -0.41 -2.11 -22.02
CA PHE A 448 0.76 -2.96 -22.25
C PHE A 448 1.07 -3.83 -21.04
N PHE A 449 1.12 -3.21 -19.85
CA PHE A 449 1.32 -3.92 -18.60
C PHE A 449 0.24 -4.98 -18.35
N LYS A 450 -1.03 -4.62 -18.54
CA LYS A 450 -2.18 -5.50 -18.32
C LYS A 450 -2.16 -6.72 -19.25
N GLU A 451 -1.93 -6.48 -20.54
CA GLU A 451 -1.99 -7.54 -21.56
C GLU A 451 -0.80 -8.49 -21.48
N ARG A 452 0.40 -7.99 -21.15
CA ARG A 452 1.62 -8.81 -21.12
C ARG A 452 1.96 -9.32 -19.73
N GLN A 453 2.15 -8.40 -18.78
CA GLN A 453 2.72 -8.72 -17.47
C GLN A 453 1.65 -9.22 -16.51
N PHE A 454 0.49 -8.56 -16.47
CA PHE A 454 -0.57 -8.96 -15.57
C PHE A 454 -1.14 -10.33 -15.93
N ARG A 455 -1.55 -10.53 -17.19
CA ARG A 455 -2.06 -11.85 -17.63
C ARG A 455 -1.06 -12.98 -17.39
N TYR A 456 0.23 -12.72 -17.63
CA TYR A 456 1.29 -13.65 -17.29
C TYR A 456 1.28 -13.97 -15.78
N ALA A 457 1.22 -12.94 -14.93
CA ALA A 457 1.19 -13.13 -13.48
C ALA A 457 -0.03 -13.93 -13.02
N VAL A 458 -1.23 -13.67 -13.57
CA VAL A 458 -2.45 -14.44 -13.24
C VAL A 458 -2.25 -15.92 -13.56
N LYS A 459 -1.81 -16.24 -14.78
CA LYS A 459 -1.55 -17.63 -15.19
C LYS A 459 -0.51 -18.32 -14.32
N ARG A 460 0.52 -17.59 -13.88
CA ARG A 460 1.58 -18.15 -13.03
C ARG A 460 1.12 -18.33 -11.57
N LEU A 461 0.25 -17.46 -11.07
CA LEU A 461 -0.40 -17.64 -9.77
C LEU A 461 -1.30 -18.88 -9.77
N GLU A 462 -2.04 -19.14 -10.86
CA GLU A 462 -2.79 -20.39 -11.06
C GLU A 462 -1.86 -21.62 -11.04
N ASN A 463 -0.67 -21.53 -11.64
CA ASN A 463 0.27 -22.64 -11.57
C ASN A 463 0.77 -22.90 -10.13
N ILE A 464 0.91 -21.86 -9.30
CA ILE A 464 1.34 -22.02 -7.90
C ILE A 464 0.27 -22.75 -7.09
N THR A 465 -1.02 -22.53 -7.35
CA THR A 465 -2.09 -23.26 -6.62
C THR A 465 -2.08 -24.76 -6.91
N MET A 466 -1.50 -25.17 -8.05
CA MET A 466 -1.37 -26.57 -8.44
C MET A 466 -0.10 -27.23 -7.85
N LEU A 467 0.81 -26.46 -7.25
CA LEU A 467 1.98 -27.01 -6.58
C LEU A 467 1.59 -27.69 -5.28
N LYS A 468 2.01 -28.94 -5.12
CA LYS A 468 1.87 -29.70 -3.89
C LYS A 468 3.06 -29.43 -2.98
N LEU A 469 2.84 -29.31 -1.67
CA LEU A 469 3.91 -29.07 -0.70
C LEU A 469 4.91 -30.24 -0.63
N GLU A 470 4.44 -31.43 -1.01
CA GLU A 470 5.20 -32.68 -1.05
C GLU A 470 6.08 -32.82 -2.32
N ASP A 471 5.98 -31.89 -3.27
CA ASP A 471 6.81 -31.89 -4.49
C ASP A 471 8.30 -31.68 -4.12
N PRO A 472 9.23 -32.55 -4.56
CA PRO A 472 10.65 -32.40 -4.27
C PRO A 472 11.25 -31.11 -4.83
N ASP A 473 10.71 -30.59 -5.94
CA ASP A 473 11.16 -29.33 -6.55
C ASP A 473 10.37 -28.10 -6.07
N TYR A 474 9.53 -28.24 -5.02
CA TYR A 474 8.63 -27.18 -4.55
C TYR A 474 9.37 -25.86 -4.31
N GLU A 475 10.44 -25.90 -3.52
CA GLU A 475 11.22 -24.71 -3.16
C GLU A 475 11.79 -24.02 -4.39
N LYS A 476 12.46 -24.78 -5.27
CA LYS A 476 13.03 -24.26 -6.51
C LYS A 476 11.97 -23.61 -7.40
N LYS A 477 10.82 -24.25 -7.55
CA LYS A 477 9.69 -23.72 -8.32
C LYS A 477 9.15 -22.43 -7.69
N VAL A 478 8.89 -22.42 -6.38
CA VAL A 478 8.41 -21.22 -5.67
C VAL A 478 9.41 -20.09 -5.76
N ASN A 479 10.71 -20.37 -5.61
CA ASN A 479 11.78 -19.39 -5.76
C ASN A 479 11.79 -18.76 -7.16
N ASP A 480 11.69 -19.57 -8.23
CA ASP A 480 11.57 -19.06 -9.61
C ASP A 480 10.32 -18.19 -9.81
N TYR A 481 9.19 -18.59 -9.21
CA TYR A 481 7.97 -17.80 -9.25
C TYR A 481 8.12 -16.47 -8.49
N LEU A 482 8.73 -16.46 -7.31
CA LEU A 482 8.93 -15.25 -6.51
C LEU A 482 9.77 -14.22 -7.29
N ASP A 483 10.88 -14.65 -7.91
CA ASP A 483 11.77 -13.77 -8.65
C ASP A 483 11.10 -13.14 -9.89
N LYS A 484 10.12 -13.84 -10.48
CA LYS A 484 9.38 -13.37 -11.66
C LYS A 484 8.15 -12.54 -11.31
N LEU A 485 7.43 -12.90 -10.25
CA LEU A 485 6.10 -12.35 -9.93
C LEU A 485 6.15 -11.16 -8.97
N ILE A 486 7.07 -11.15 -8.01
CA ILE A 486 7.19 -10.04 -7.05
C ILE A 486 7.33 -8.68 -7.77
N PRO A 487 8.19 -8.52 -8.81
CA PRO A 487 8.27 -7.25 -9.53
C PRO A 487 6.94 -6.84 -10.19
N ILE A 488 6.21 -7.78 -10.78
CA ILE A 488 4.94 -7.49 -11.47
C ILE A 488 3.88 -7.03 -10.47
N ILE A 489 3.78 -7.69 -9.32
CA ILE A 489 2.82 -7.32 -8.26
C ILE A 489 3.15 -5.92 -7.73
N SER A 490 4.43 -5.60 -7.57
CA SER A 490 4.91 -4.28 -7.12
C SER A 490 4.55 -3.18 -8.10
N LEU A 491 4.76 -3.41 -9.40
CA LEU A 491 4.37 -2.47 -10.45
C LEU A 491 2.86 -2.24 -10.45
N PHE A 492 2.08 -3.31 -10.30
CA PHE A 492 0.63 -3.21 -10.17
C PHE A 492 0.23 -2.38 -8.94
N GLU A 493 0.91 -2.54 -7.81
CA GLU A 493 0.65 -1.76 -6.60
C GLU A 493 0.80 -0.26 -6.87
N ILE A 494 1.84 0.17 -7.58
CA ILE A 494 2.06 1.60 -7.92
C ILE A 494 0.94 2.12 -8.82
N PHE A 495 0.46 1.31 -9.78
CA PHE A 495 -0.71 1.69 -10.59
C PHE A 495 -1.98 1.89 -9.76
N ASN A 496 -2.13 1.15 -8.65
CA ASN A 496 -3.35 1.08 -7.84
C ASN A 496 -3.33 1.98 -6.61
N ARG A 497 -2.22 2.68 -6.34
CA ARG A 497 -2.10 3.63 -5.25
C ARG A 497 -2.23 5.07 -5.74
N PRO A 498 -2.94 5.93 -5.00
CA PRO A 498 -2.83 7.36 -5.18
C PRO A 498 -1.39 7.82 -4.96
N LEU A 499 -0.88 8.67 -5.85
CA LEU A 499 0.45 9.26 -5.70
C LEU A 499 0.63 10.00 -4.37
N SER A 500 -0.45 10.60 -3.86
CA SER A 500 -0.45 11.32 -2.59
C SER A 500 -0.30 10.42 -1.35
N GLU A 501 -0.49 9.12 -1.49
CA GLU A 501 -0.30 8.15 -0.40
C GLU A 501 1.06 7.45 -0.50
N SER A 502 1.61 7.29 -1.71
CA SER A 502 2.81 6.48 -1.97
C SER A 502 4.07 7.26 -2.35
N VAL A 503 3.98 8.37 -3.08
CA VAL A 503 5.15 9.06 -3.66
C VAL A 503 5.24 10.53 -3.25
N TYR A 504 4.12 11.26 -3.28
CA TYR A 504 4.04 12.71 -3.06
C TYR A 504 3.06 13.08 -1.95
N PRO A 505 3.35 12.72 -0.69
CA PRO A 505 2.52 13.11 0.43
C PRO A 505 2.35 14.64 0.55
N GLU A 506 3.24 15.47 0.05
CA GLU A 506 3.08 16.92 0.09
C GLU A 506 1.98 17.45 -0.86
N SER A 507 1.52 16.65 -1.82
CA SER A 507 0.56 17.10 -2.85
C SER A 507 -0.85 17.40 -2.31
N ILE A 508 -1.14 17.02 -1.06
CA ILE A 508 -2.41 17.29 -0.38
C ILE A 508 -2.13 17.84 1.02
N ALA A 509 -2.95 18.79 1.46
CA ALA A 509 -2.89 19.34 2.80
C ALA A 509 -3.01 18.25 3.88
N GLN A 510 -2.18 18.35 4.92
CA GLN A 510 -2.17 17.43 6.06
C GLN A 510 -3.53 17.33 6.76
N THR A 511 -4.33 18.41 6.77
CA THR A 511 -5.67 18.46 7.37
C THR A 511 -6.68 17.51 6.72
N LYS A 512 -6.45 17.10 5.46
CA LYS A 512 -7.28 16.11 4.77
C LYS A 512 -6.84 14.65 5.06
N ARG A 513 -5.85 14.43 5.94
CA ARG A 513 -5.26 13.10 6.25
C ARG A 513 -5.36 12.75 7.73
N ILE A 514 -6.58 12.55 8.20
CA ILE A 514 -6.88 12.23 9.60
C ILE A 514 -6.09 10.99 10.07
N GLY A 515 -5.94 9.96 9.24
CA GLY A 515 -5.15 8.76 9.57
C GLY A 515 -3.67 9.05 9.82
N ALA A 516 -3.03 9.85 8.96
CA ALA A 516 -1.63 10.24 9.13
C ALA A 516 -1.43 11.15 10.35
N TYR A 517 -2.42 12.00 10.66
CA TYR A 517 -2.41 12.80 11.88
C TYR A 517 -2.50 11.94 13.14
N LEU A 518 -3.42 10.96 13.17
CA LEU A 518 -3.51 10.00 14.27
C LEU A 518 -2.22 9.18 14.42
N ALA A 519 -1.67 8.68 13.31
CA ALA A 519 -0.38 8.00 13.32
C ALA A 519 0.72 8.90 13.90
N LYS A 520 0.80 10.18 13.49
CA LYS A 520 1.75 11.15 14.05
C LYS A 520 1.59 11.28 15.58
N VAL A 521 0.35 11.40 16.07
CA VAL A 521 0.05 11.47 17.51
C VAL A 521 0.50 10.21 18.28
N PHE A 522 0.29 9.02 17.72
CA PHE A 522 0.76 7.76 18.32
C PHE A 522 2.30 7.56 18.22
N THR A 523 2.98 8.30 17.34
CA THR A 523 4.44 8.25 17.18
C THR A 523 5.20 9.34 17.94
N LEU A 524 4.50 10.32 18.49
CA LEU A 524 5.13 11.43 19.20
C LEU A 524 6.01 10.89 20.33
N LYS A 525 7.24 11.41 20.43
CA LYS A 525 8.23 11.09 21.48
C LYS A 525 7.65 11.26 22.89
N TYR A 526 6.65 12.12 23.04
CA TYR A 526 5.97 12.47 24.28
C TYR A 526 4.69 11.68 24.54
N ASN A 527 4.30 10.75 23.66
CA ASN A 527 3.17 9.86 23.89
C ASN A 527 3.64 8.60 24.65
N PRO A 528 3.33 8.45 25.95
CA PRO A 528 3.77 7.31 26.76
C PRO A 528 3.17 5.97 26.29
N PHE A 529 2.04 5.99 25.57
CA PHE A 529 1.38 4.78 25.05
C PHE A 529 1.85 4.38 23.64
N GLY A 530 2.68 5.21 22.99
CA GLY A 530 3.11 5.03 21.59
C GLY A 530 4.39 4.20 21.39
N MET A 531 5.25 4.64 20.46
CA MET A 531 6.53 4.00 20.08
C MET A 531 7.46 3.66 21.25
N SER A 532 7.41 4.42 22.35
CA SER A 532 8.22 4.18 23.56
C SER A 532 7.85 2.86 24.24
N LEU A 533 6.55 2.55 24.30
CA LEU A 533 6.01 1.32 24.89
C LEU A 533 6.39 0.11 24.01
N ILE A 534 6.24 0.24 22.69
CA ILE A 534 6.63 -0.80 21.72
C ILE A 534 8.14 -1.08 21.79
N LYS A 535 8.96 -0.02 21.86
CA LYS A 535 10.41 -0.16 21.99
C LYS A 535 10.80 -0.85 23.28
N LEU A 536 10.14 -0.51 24.40
CA LEU A 536 10.33 -1.16 25.69
C LEU A 536 9.99 -2.65 25.61
N PHE A 537 8.83 -3.01 25.06
CA PHE A 537 8.42 -4.42 24.93
C PHE A 537 9.34 -5.22 24.02
N ASN A 538 9.74 -4.64 22.87
CA ASN A 538 10.71 -5.27 21.98
C ASN A 538 12.07 -5.48 22.68
N ASN A 539 12.50 -4.56 23.54
CA ASN A 539 13.73 -4.75 24.33
C ASN A 539 13.57 -5.87 25.36
N MET A 540 12.46 -5.90 26.11
CA MET A 540 12.23 -6.93 27.13
C MET A 540 12.14 -8.33 26.51
N ALA A 541 11.38 -8.49 25.42
CA ALA A 541 11.30 -9.77 24.74
C ALA A 541 12.65 -10.20 24.15
N PHE A 542 13.40 -9.28 23.55
CA PHE A 542 14.75 -9.59 23.06
C PHE A 542 15.66 -10.10 24.18
N ASN A 543 15.67 -9.44 25.35
CA ASN A 543 16.51 -9.86 26.47
C ASN A 543 16.13 -11.26 26.97
N ASN A 544 14.84 -11.58 27.05
CA ASN A 544 14.40 -12.91 27.50
C ASN A 544 14.70 -14.00 26.48
N TRP A 545 14.41 -13.73 25.20
CA TRP A 545 14.72 -14.69 24.13
C TRP A 545 16.22 -14.90 23.97
N SER A 546 17.02 -13.84 24.03
CA SER A 546 18.48 -13.96 23.97
C SER A 546 19.04 -14.73 25.17
N TYR A 547 18.55 -14.48 26.39
CA TYR A 547 18.92 -15.27 27.57
C TYR A 547 18.60 -16.75 27.37
N PHE A 548 17.40 -17.06 26.87
CA PHE A 548 16.98 -18.44 26.62
C PHE A 548 17.83 -19.12 25.54
N ILE A 549 18.11 -18.43 24.43
CA ILE A 549 18.95 -18.91 23.34
C ILE A 549 20.36 -19.23 23.85
N VAL A 550 20.96 -18.34 24.63
CA VAL A 550 22.29 -18.56 25.22
C VAL A 550 22.27 -19.73 26.18
N LYS A 551 21.31 -19.79 27.10
CA LYS A 551 21.16 -20.86 28.09
C LYS A 551 20.99 -22.23 27.42
N ARG A 552 20.21 -22.31 26.34
CA ARG A 552 19.95 -23.53 25.58
C ARG A 552 21.00 -23.81 24.49
N LYS A 553 21.99 -22.92 24.31
CA LYS A 553 23.00 -22.98 23.24
C LYS A 553 22.38 -23.13 21.83
N PHE A 554 21.28 -22.43 21.57
CA PHE A 554 20.60 -22.52 20.28
C PHE A 554 21.31 -21.69 19.19
N GLY A 555 21.56 -22.32 18.04
CA GLY A 555 21.75 -21.60 16.78
C GLY A 555 20.43 -21.00 16.27
N LEU A 556 20.47 -20.12 15.26
CA LEU A 556 19.26 -19.47 14.74
C LEU A 556 18.26 -20.47 14.14
N LYS A 557 18.74 -21.48 13.39
CA LYS A 557 17.91 -22.58 12.87
C LYS A 557 17.22 -23.35 14.00
N ASN A 558 17.98 -23.72 15.04
CA ASN A 558 17.44 -24.44 16.22
C ASN A 558 16.41 -23.59 16.98
N PHE A 559 16.67 -22.28 17.11
CA PHE A 559 15.71 -21.36 17.70
C PHE A 559 14.43 -21.25 16.87
N PHE A 560 14.54 -21.15 15.54
CA PHE A 560 13.39 -21.14 14.64
C PHE A 560 12.54 -22.39 14.82
N ASN A 561 13.16 -23.57 14.76
CA ASN A 561 12.46 -24.85 14.90
C ASN A 561 11.84 -25.00 16.30
N PHE A 562 12.52 -24.53 17.35
CA PHE A 562 11.96 -24.47 18.69
C PHE A 562 10.68 -23.62 18.73
N ILE A 563 10.70 -22.42 18.16
CA ILE A 563 9.50 -21.56 18.13
C ILE A 563 8.39 -22.22 17.32
N LEU A 564 8.68 -22.80 16.15
CA LEU A 564 7.68 -23.45 15.29
C LEU A 564 6.94 -24.60 16.00
N ASN A 565 7.67 -25.33 16.85
CA ASN A 565 7.16 -26.49 17.59
C ASN A 565 6.48 -26.12 18.92
N LEU A 566 6.37 -24.84 19.28
CA LEU A 566 5.61 -24.45 20.47
C LEU A 566 4.12 -24.84 20.31
N PRO A 567 3.48 -25.35 21.37
CA PRO A 567 2.09 -25.83 21.32
C PRO A 567 1.06 -24.72 21.14
N ILE A 568 1.47 -23.45 21.30
CA ILE A 568 0.59 -22.28 21.13
C ILE A 568 0.17 -22.04 19.68
N TRP A 569 0.80 -22.73 18.71
CA TRP A 569 0.51 -22.60 17.28
C TRP A 569 -0.44 -23.71 16.82
N ASP A 570 -1.63 -23.75 17.40
CA ASP A 570 -2.65 -24.78 17.15
C ASP A 570 -3.28 -24.68 15.75
N SER A 571 -3.16 -23.52 15.11
CA SER A 571 -3.87 -23.23 13.86
C SER A 571 -3.04 -23.54 12.62
N ILE A 572 -1.72 -23.70 12.74
CA ILE A 572 -0.85 -24.06 11.62
C ILE A 572 -0.99 -25.57 11.31
N PRO A 573 -1.34 -25.96 10.08
CA PRO A 573 -1.45 -27.37 9.68
C PRO A 573 -0.15 -28.16 9.89
N SER A 574 -0.26 -29.43 10.30
CA SER A 574 0.91 -30.28 10.58
C SER A 574 1.82 -30.46 9.37
N ASN A 575 1.25 -30.68 8.18
CA ASN A 575 2.02 -30.82 6.94
C ASN A 575 2.82 -29.55 6.59
N VAL A 576 2.29 -28.36 6.91
CA VAL A 576 3.01 -27.09 6.74
C VAL A 576 4.16 -26.98 7.76
N LYS A 577 3.93 -27.35 9.03
CA LYS A 577 4.99 -27.37 10.05
C LYS A 577 6.12 -28.32 9.67
N GLU A 578 5.78 -29.53 9.23
CA GLU A 578 6.73 -30.55 8.79
C GLU A 578 7.57 -30.07 7.60
N LYS A 579 6.94 -29.43 6.60
CA LYS A 579 7.67 -28.89 5.45
C LYS A 579 8.64 -27.78 5.84
N ILE A 580 8.19 -26.80 6.62
CA ILE A 580 9.05 -25.71 7.11
C ILE A 580 10.21 -26.28 7.94
N TYR A 581 9.93 -27.30 8.75
CA TYR A 581 10.95 -27.97 9.55
C TYR A 581 12.00 -28.66 8.66
N GLN A 582 11.59 -29.44 7.66
CA GLN A 582 12.49 -30.12 6.71
C GLN A 582 13.42 -29.14 6.00
N LEU A 583 12.87 -28.04 5.46
CA LEU A 583 13.64 -27.01 4.74
C LEU A 583 14.70 -26.30 5.61
N ASN A 584 14.53 -26.32 6.94
CA ASN A 584 15.51 -25.73 7.85
C ASN A 584 16.61 -26.71 8.28
N TYR A 585 16.40 -28.02 8.10
CA TYR A 585 17.35 -29.08 8.46
C TYR A 585 18.38 -29.36 7.36
N GLU A 586 17.97 -29.25 6.11
CA GLU A 586 18.86 -29.12 4.95
C GLU A 586 19.60 -27.77 4.99
#